data_AF-A0A947P9W7-F1
#
_entry.id   AF-A0A947P9W7-F1
#
_cell.length_a   1.000
_cell.length_b   1.000
_cell.length_c   1.000
_cell.angle_alpha   90.00
_cell.angle_beta   90.00
_cell.angle_gamma   90.00
#
_symmetry.space_group_name_H-M   'P 1'
#
loop_
_entity.id
_entity.type
_entity.pdbx_description
1 polymer ?
#
loop_
_entity_poly.entity_id
_entity_poly.type
_entity_poly.pdbx_seq_one_letter_code
_entity_poly.pdbx_strand_id
1 'polypeptide(L)'
;MLKKYGYDDEDSDEIQLKIASFSGNAEKWEITANKYYENNPNIARQLLDYYKKKNIPEKCLKIAKTAFRKWPQEFDEEIYSYLKLKPKSEFLADVLIYHTIRTESIKLFKELKKQFGDEKIIKLVDELKNNYAKNSFYISVLTELQDYKTILEYLEEHRNSPSINFIVKPIINIYPQQCFELIKNKTDKFLEENIGRKYYQVAVGWLRLLMDIQDASVKSNAGNFISALRAKYYNRSALRDEMKKAGLIG
;
A
#
# COMPACT_ATOMS: atom_id res chain seq x y z
N MET A 1 -21.91 -26.62 -26.42
CA MET A 1 -21.60 -28.03 -26.78
C MET A 1 -20.46 -28.64 -25.94
N LEU A 2 -19.53 -27.83 -25.37
CA LEU A 2 -18.37 -28.33 -24.58
C LEU A 2 -18.60 -28.44 -23.05
N LYS A 3 -19.56 -27.70 -22.46
CA LYS A 3 -19.93 -27.81 -21.02
C LYS A 3 -20.31 -29.24 -20.57
N LYS A 4 -20.77 -30.10 -21.48
CA LYS A 4 -21.14 -31.49 -21.17
C LYS A 4 -19.94 -32.40 -20.88
N TYR A 5 -18.72 -31.95 -21.21
CA TYR A 5 -17.48 -32.71 -21.06
C TYR A 5 -16.54 -32.16 -19.97
N GLY A 6 -17.04 -31.28 -19.09
CA GLY A 6 -16.25 -30.74 -17.99
C GLY A 6 -15.25 -29.64 -18.36
N TYR A 7 -15.37 -29.07 -19.57
CA TYR A 7 -14.62 -27.88 -19.97
C TYR A 7 -15.48 -26.65 -19.71
N ASP A 8 -14.97 -25.74 -18.88
CA ASP A 8 -15.60 -24.44 -18.64
C ASP A 8 -15.44 -23.54 -19.89
N ASP A 9 -16.20 -22.44 -19.96
CA ASP A 9 -16.18 -21.55 -21.14
C ASP A 9 -14.76 -20.99 -21.39
N GLU A 10 -13.95 -20.80 -20.34
CA GLU A 10 -12.53 -20.38 -20.43
C GLU A 10 -11.64 -21.39 -21.17
N ASP A 11 -11.84 -22.69 -20.94
CA ASP A 11 -11.09 -23.74 -21.63
C ASP A 11 -11.46 -23.81 -23.11
N SER A 12 -12.71 -23.50 -23.44
CA SER A 12 -13.21 -23.55 -24.81
C SER A 12 -12.55 -22.49 -25.71
N ASP A 13 -12.26 -21.32 -25.15
CA ASP A 13 -11.63 -20.20 -25.85
C ASP A 13 -10.15 -20.49 -26.13
N GLU A 14 -9.42 -21.03 -25.14
CA GLU A 14 -8.03 -21.44 -25.32
C GLU A 14 -7.87 -22.62 -26.29
N ILE A 15 -8.81 -23.57 -26.27
CA ILE A 15 -8.85 -24.68 -27.23
C ILE A 15 -9.07 -24.14 -28.64
N GLN A 16 -10.00 -23.20 -28.85
CA GLN A 16 -10.21 -22.60 -30.17
C GLN A 16 -8.98 -21.84 -30.67
N LEU A 17 -8.29 -21.14 -29.77
CA LEU A 17 -7.05 -20.45 -30.12
C LEU A 17 -5.91 -21.42 -30.47
N LYS A 18 -5.77 -22.52 -29.71
CA LYS A 18 -4.82 -23.61 -30.01
C LYS A 18 -5.12 -24.24 -31.37
N ILE A 19 -6.38 -24.54 -31.67
CA ILE A 19 -6.80 -25.06 -32.98
C ILE A 19 -6.40 -24.08 -34.10
N ALA A 20 -6.64 -22.78 -33.90
CA ALA A 20 -6.22 -21.77 -34.88
C ALA A 20 -4.69 -21.71 -35.03
N SER A 21 -3.92 -21.84 -33.94
CA SER A 21 -2.45 -21.85 -33.99
C SER A 21 -1.89 -23.07 -34.74
N PHE A 22 -2.49 -24.25 -34.57
CA PHE A 22 -2.09 -25.47 -35.28
C PHE A 22 -2.43 -25.43 -36.78
N SER A 23 -3.36 -24.57 -37.19
CA SER A 23 -3.69 -24.39 -38.61
C SER A 23 -2.62 -23.65 -39.42
N GLY A 24 -1.57 -23.12 -38.77
CA GLY A 24 -0.49 -22.37 -39.42
C GLY A 24 -0.92 -21.03 -40.02
N ASN A 25 -2.19 -20.65 -39.86
CA ASN A 25 -2.76 -19.44 -40.44
C ASN A 25 -2.80 -18.32 -39.40
N ALA A 26 -1.85 -17.38 -39.50
CA ALA A 26 -1.72 -16.24 -38.60
C ALA A 26 -2.96 -15.33 -38.58
N GLU A 27 -3.67 -15.20 -39.70
CA GLU A 27 -4.89 -14.39 -39.80
C GLU A 27 -6.05 -15.03 -39.03
N LYS A 28 -6.23 -16.35 -39.18
CA LYS A 28 -7.23 -17.10 -38.39
C LYS A 28 -6.94 -17.05 -36.90
N TRP A 29 -5.67 -17.17 -36.51
CA TRP A 29 -5.28 -17.00 -35.12
C TRP A 29 -5.61 -15.58 -34.61
N GLU A 30 -5.26 -14.54 -35.37
CA GLU A 30 -5.53 -13.15 -34.99
C GLU A 30 -7.03 -12.89 -34.84
N ILE A 31 -7.86 -13.36 -35.77
CA ILE A 31 -9.34 -13.22 -35.70
C ILE A 31 -9.88 -13.90 -34.44
N THR A 32 -9.48 -15.16 -34.19
CA THR A 32 -9.91 -15.92 -33.01
C THR A 32 -9.45 -15.23 -31.72
N ALA A 33 -8.21 -14.77 -31.66
CA ALA A 33 -7.68 -14.06 -30.50
C ALA A 33 -8.45 -12.78 -30.21
N ASN A 34 -8.71 -11.93 -31.23
CA ASN A 34 -9.49 -10.70 -31.07
C ASN A 34 -10.94 -10.96 -30.66
N LYS A 35 -11.49 -12.15 -30.91
CA LYS A 35 -12.83 -12.53 -30.47
C LYS A 35 -12.89 -12.81 -28.96
N TYR A 36 -11.84 -13.39 -28.39
CA TYR A 36 -11.88 -13.96 -27.04
C TYR A 36 -11.04 -13.22 -25.98
N TYR A 37 -10.13 -12.33 -26.40
CA TYR A 37 -9.21 -11.65 -25.47
C TYR A 37 -9.91 -10.83 -24.38
N GLU A 38 -11.13 -10.35 -24.62
CA GLU A 38 -11.84 -9.58 -23.61
C GLU A 38 -12.28 -10.46 -22.44
N ASN A 39 -12.44 -11.76 -22.61
CA ASN A 39 -12.93 -12.63 -21.53
C ASN A 39 -11.88 -13.60 -21.01
N ASN A 40 -10.71 -13.68 -21.66
CA ASN A 40 -9.63 -14.55 -21.23
C ASN A 40 -8.30 -13.76 -21.11
N PRO A 41 -7.71 -13.66 -19.90
CA PRO A 41 -6.47 -12.91 -19.68
C PRO A 41 -5.26 -13.53 -20.41
N ASN A 42 -5.20 -14.85 -20.56
CA ASN A 42 -4.12 -15.50 -21.30
C ASN A 42 -4.15 -15.11 -22.79
N ILE A 43 -5.34 -15.05 -23.38
CA ILE A 43 -5.51 -14.61 -24.77
C ILE A 43 -5.18 -13.11 -24.91
N ALA A 44 -5.56 -12.28 -23.95
CA ALA A 44 -5.18 -10.86 -23.93
C ALA A 44 -3.66 -10.67 -23.90
N ARG A 45 -2.95 -11.44 -23.05
CA ARG A 45 -1.48 -11.39 -22.96
C ARG A 45 -0.82 -11.81 -24.28
N GLN A 46 -1.30 -12.90 -24.89
CA GLN A 46 -0.83 -13.35 -26.20
C GLN A 46 -1.04 -12.31 -27.30
N LEU A 47 -2.20 -11.65 -27.36
CA LEU A 47 -2.45 -10.57 -28.32
C LEU A 47 -1.55 -9.36 -28.08
N LEU A 48 -1.36 -8.99 -26.82
CA LEU A 48 -0.53 -7.85 -26.45
C LEU A 48 0.92 -8.10 -26.93
N ASP A 49 1.47 -9.28 -26.67
CA ASP A 49 2.80 -9.69 -27.14
C ASP A 49 2.89 -9.76 -28.67
N TYR A 50 1.86 -10.30 -29.32
CA TYR A 50 1.81 -10.37 -30.78
C TYR A 50 1.86 -8.98 -31.42
N TYR A 51 1.04 -8.04 -30.96
CA TYR A 51 1.04 -6.68 -31.52
C TYR A 51 2.28 -5.88 -31.11
N LYS A 52 2.88 -6.15 -29.94
CA LYS A 52 4.18 -5.58 -29.53
C LYS A 52 5.26 -6.01 -30.53
N LYS A 53 5.35 -7.30 -30.84
CA LYS A 53 6.32 -7.87 -31.81
C LYS A 53 6.11 -7.33 -33.23
N LYS A 54 4.86 -7.14 -33.64
CA LYS A 54 4.53 -6.52 -34.95
C LYS A 54 4.66 -5.00 -34.97
N ASN A 55 4.99 -4.37 -33.85
CA ASN A 55 5.12 -2.92 -33.70
C ASN A 55 3.85 -2.16 -34.13
N ILE A 56 2.66 -2.62 -33.71
CA ILE A 56 1.36 -2.00 -34.01
C ILE A 56 0.82 -1.31 -32.74
N PRO A 57 1.25 -0.08 -32.43
CA PRO A 57 1.04 0.54 -31.12
C PRO A 57 -0.43 0.80 -30.78
N GLU A 58 -1.27 1.09 -31.77
CA GLU A 58 -2.70 1.37 -31.58
C GLU A 58 -3.46 0.13 -31.09
N LYS A 59 -3.21 -1.02 -31.74
CA LYS A 59 -3.78 -2.30 -31.33
C LYS A 59 -3.26 -2.70 -29.94
N CYS A 60 -1.96 -2.57 -29.68
CA CYS A 60 -1.41 -2.78 -28.34
C CYS A 60 -2.11 -1.94 -27.28
N LEU A 61 -2.31 -0.65 -27.54
CA LEU A 61 -2.94 0.26 -26.58
C LEU A 61 -4.40 -0.11 -26.32
N LYS A 62 -5.15 -0.51 -27.37
CA LYS A 62 -6.52 -1.00 -27.22
C LYS A 62 -6.57 -2.24 -26.32
N ILE A 63 -5.74 -3.25 -26.59
CA ILE A 63 -5.69 -4.47 -25.79
C ILE A 63 -5.27 -4.15 -24.35
N ALA A 64 -4.24 -3.32 -24.15
CA ALA A 64 -3.79 -2.90 -22.83
C ALA A 64 -4.90 -2.23 -22.01
N LYS A 65 -5.64 -1.28 -22.60
CA LYS A 65 -6.76 -0.61 -21.92
C LYS A 65 -7.84 -1.60 -21.50
N THR A 66 -8.22 -2.52 -22.38
CA THR A 66 -9.23 -3.54 -22.08
C THR A 66 -8.75 -4.49 -20.98
N ALA A 67 -7.53 -4.99 -21.09
CA ALA A 67 -6.93 -5.91 -20.13
C ALA A 67 -6.79 -5.28 -18.75
N PHE A 68 -6.28 -4.04 -18.68
CA PHE A 68 -6.17 -3.30 -17.43
C PHE A 68 -7.54 -3.05 -16.77
N ARG A 69 -8.58 -2.73 -17.57
CA ARG A 69 -9.92 -2.53 -17.02
C ARG A 69 -10.51 -3.81 -16.42
N LYS A 70 -10.22 -4.97 -16.99
CA LYS A 70 -10.79 -6.25 -16.55
C LYS A 70 -9.96 -6.98 -15.50
N TRP A 71 -8.64 -6.96 -15.66
CA TRP A 71 -7.68 -7.69 -14.83
C TRP A 71 -6.49 -6.78 -14.46
N PRO A 72 -6.73 -5.66 -13.75
CA PRO A 72 -5.68 -4.68 -13.48
C PRO A 72 -4.51 -5.28 -12.70
N GLN A 73 -4.77 -6.18 -11.75
CA GLN A 73 -3.73 -6.85 -10.95
C GLN A 73 -2.79 -7.76 -11.77
N GLU A 74 -3.29 -8.36 -12.86
CA GLU A 74 -2.51 -9.27 -13.70
C GLU A 74 -1.67 -8.56 -14.76
N PHE A 75 -2.04 -7.32 -15.09
CA PHE A 75 -1.51 -6.61 -16.25
C PHE A 75 -0.83 -5.29 -15.92
N ASP A 76 -1.01 -4.72 -14.73
CA ASP A 76 -0.47 -3.40 -14.40
C ASP A 76 1.05 -3.30 -14.60
N GLU A 77 1.83 -4.27 -14.13
CA GLU A 77 3.30 -4.27 -14.27
C GLU A 77 3.73 -4.39 -15.73
N GLU A 78 3.09 -5.29 -16.48
CA GLU A 78 3.41 -5.54 -17.88
C GLU A 78 3.06 -4.31 -18.74
N ILE A 79 1.88 -3.73 -18.50
CA ILE A 79 1.41 -2.53 -19.19
C ILE A 79 2.25 -1.32 -18.80
N TYR A 80 2.55 -1.13 -17.52
CA TYR A 80 3.44 -0.05 -17.07
C TYR A 80 4.82 -0.14 -17.72
N SER A 81 5.40 -1.34 -17.78
CA SER A 81 6.70 -1.58 -18.43
C SER A 81 6.70 -1.24 -19.92
N TYR A 82 5.57 -1.44 -20.60
CA TYR A 82 5.39 -1.07 -22.00
C TYR A 82 5.16 0.45 -22.16
N LEU A 83 4.34 1.05 -21.30
CA LEU A 83 3.93 2.46 -21.39
C LEU A 83 4.98 3.44 -20.87
N LYS A 84 5.91 3.04 -19.98
CA LYS A 84 6.94 3.94 -19.43
C LYS A 84 7.83 4.61 -20.48
N LEU A 85 7.89 4.04 -21.69
CA LEU A 85 8.60 4.60 -22.84
C LEU A 85 7.81 5.71 -23.56
N LYS A 86 6.53 5.90 -23.22
CA LYS A 86 5.61 6.91 -23.78
C LYS A 86 5.07 7.80 -22.64
N PRO A 87 5.87 8.75 -22.15
CA PRO A 87 5.52 9.55 -20.99
C PRO A 87 4.27 10.43 -21.25
N LYS A 88 3.53 10.73 -20.19
CA LYS A 88 2.40 11.70 -20.14
C LYS A 88 1.08 11.29 -20.81
N SER A 89 0.80 10.00 -21.01
CA SER A 89 -0.57 9.60 -21.34
C SER A 89 -1.42 9.46 -20.06
N GLU A 90 -2.68 9.91 -20.11
CA GLU A 90 -3.66 9.72 -19.02
C GLU A 90 -3.76 8.24 -18.59
N PHE A 91 -3.73 7.34 -19.57
CA PHE A 91 -3.75 5.91 -19.30
C PHE A 91 -2.52 5.43 -18.52
N LEU A 92 -1.32 5.94 -18.82
CA LEU A 92 -0.13 5.64 -18.02
C LEU A 92 -0.28 6.15 -16.59
N ALA A 93 -0.89 7.33 -16.38
CA ALA A 93 -1.15 7.84 -15.03
C ALA A 93 -2.05 6.88 -14.24
N ASP A 94 -3.15 6.41 -14.83
CA ASP A 94 -4.07 5.48 -14.17
C ASP A 94 -3.40 4.14 -13.85
N VAL A 95 -2.63 3.58 -14.79
CA VAL A 95 -1.86 2.34 -14.54
C VAL A 95 -0.84 2.55 -13.42
N LEU A 96 -0.12 3.68 -13.44
CA LEU A 96 0.89 3.97 -12.44
C LEU A 96 0.29 4.21 -11.05
N ILE A 97 -0.86 4.90 -10.95
CA ILE A 97 -1.60 5.07 -9.69
C ILE A 97 -1.97 3.70 -9.12
N TYR A 98 -2.64 2.86 -9.92
CA TYR A 98 -3.05 1.52 -9.48
C TYR A 98 -1.85 0.68 -9.04
N HIS A 99 -0.80 0.64 -9.86
CA HIS A 99 0.41 -0.13 -9.57
C HIS A 99 1.09 0.36 -8.29
N THR A 100 1.14 1.68 -8.08
CA THR A 100 1.68 2.30 -6.87
C THR A 100 0.90 1.90 -5.63
N ILE A 101 -0.44 1.94 -5.67
CA ILE A 101 -1.31 1.58 -4.54
C ILE A 101 -1.23 0.08 -4.25
N ARG A 102 -1.24 -0.76 -5.29
CA ARG A 102 -1.17 -2.21 -5.15
C ARG A 102 0.15 -2.65 -4.51
N THR A 103 1.26 -2.10 -4.99
CA THR A 103 2.61 -2.47 -4.54
C THR A 103 3.11 -1.68 -3.34
N GLU A 104 2.39 -0.64 -2.90
CA GLU A 104 2.79 0.27 -1.82
C GLU A 104 4.18 0.89 -2.04
N SER A 105 4.52 1.16 -3.31
CA SER A 105 5.86 1.59 -3.69
C SER A 105 6.00 3.11 -3.65
N ILE A 106 6.72 3.61 -2.63
CA ILE A 106 7.09 5.03 -2.56
C ILE A 106 7.97 5.46 -3.76
N LYS A 107 8.73 4.54 -4.35
CA LYS A 107 9.49 4.82 -5.57
C LYS A 107 8.57 5.17 -6.74
N LEU A 108 7.50 4.38 -6.95
CA LEU A 108 6.52 4.63 -8.01
C LEU A 108 5.71 5.90 -7.73
N PHE A 109 5.39 6.18 -6.46
CA PHE A 109 4.77 7.44 -6.07
C PHE A 109 5.63 8.66 -6.46
N LYS A 110 6.93 8.65 -6.15
CA LYS A 110 7.85 9.73 -6.54
C LYS A 110 7.93 9.90 -8.06
N GLU A 111 7.87 8.79 -8.79
CA GLU A 111 7.82 8.81 -10.25
C GLU A 111 6.51 9.43 -10.77
N LEU A 112 5.36 9.05 -10.22
CA LEU A 112 4.06 9.64 -10.55
C LEU A 112 4.09 11.16 -10.32
N LYS A 113 4.57 11.60 -9.15
CA LYS A 113 4.69 13.02 -8.79
C LYS A 113 5.56 13.78 -9.80
N LYS A 114 6.70 13.20 -10.17
CA LYS A 114 7.63 13.81 -11.13
C LYS A 114 7.03 13.93 -12.54
N GLN A 115 6.24 12.95 -12.98
CA GLN A 115 5.75 12.89 -14.35
C GLN A 115 4.44 13.66 -14.58
N PHE A 116 3.53 13.66 -13.59
CA PHE A 116 2.15 14.13 -13.77
C PHE A 116 1.74 15.31 -12.87
N GLY A 117 2.59 15.71 -11.92
CA GLY A 117 2.30 16.84 -11.03
C GLY A 117 1.16 16.58 -10.05
N ASP A 118 0.63 17.65 -9.46
CA ASP A 118 -0.18 17.58 -8.24
C ASP A 118 -1.60 17.00 -8.45
N GLU A 119 -2.21 17.19 -9.63
CA GLU A 119 -3.58 16.71 -9.89
C GLU A 119 -3.71 15.19 -9.72
N LYS A 120 -2.76 14.42 -10.26
CA LYS A 120 -2.75 12.95 -10.12
C LYS A 120 -2.38 12.49 -8.72
N ILE A 121 -1.63 13.32 -7.99
CA ILE A 121 -1.28 13.05 -6.60
C ILE A 121 -2.49 13.20 -5.70
N ILE A 122 -3.33 14.22 -5.92
CA ILE A 122 -4.61 14.38 -5.21
C ILE A 122 -5.47 13.12 -5.38
N LYS A 123 -5.66 12.66 -6.63
CA LYS A 123 -6.42 11.42 -6.91
C LYS A 123 -5.88 10.21 -6.14
N LEU A 124 -4.55 10.00 -6.16
CA LEU A 124 -3.93 8.88 -5.43
C LEU A 124 -4.12 9.01 -3.91
N VAL A 125 -3.97 10.22 -3.35
CA VAL A 125 -4.16 10.48 -1.92
C VAL A 125 -5.61 10.22 -1.51
N ASP A 126 -6.59 10.61 -2.32
CA ASP A 126 -8.01 10.36 -2.08
C ASP A 126 -8.37 8.86 -2.13
N GLU A 127 -7.78 8.12 -3.08
CA GLU A 127 -7.93 6.66 -3.17
C GLU A 127 -7.33 5.95 -1.94
N LEU A 128 -6.20 6.44 -1.43
CA LEU A 128 -5.55 5.86 -0.24
C LEU A 128 -6.28 6.21 1.07
N LYS A 129 -6.80 7.44 1.20
CA LYS A 129 -7.47 7.92 2.42
C LYS A 129 -8.62 7.00 2.83
N ASN A 130 -9.34 6.45 1.86
CA ASN A 130 -10.51 5.60 2.10
C ASN A 130 -10.17 4.10 2.21
N ASN A 131 -8.89 3.73 2.07
CA ASN A 131 -8.45 2.34 2.03
C ASN A 131 -7.76 1.92 3.32
N TYR A 132 -8.53 1.41 4.28
CA TYR A 132 -8.03 0.97 5.59
C TYR A 132 -6.88 -0.05 5.53
N ALA A 133 -6.82 -0.88 4.49
CA ALA A 133 -5.75 -1.86 4.32
C ALA A 133 -4.40 -1.22 3.97
N LYS A 134 -4.39 0.05 3.56
CA LYS A 134 -3.23 0.77 3.03
C LYS A 134 -2.81 1.97 3.90
N ASN A 135 -3.25 2.01 5.15
CA ASN A 135 -2.98 3.13 6.06
C ASN A 135 -1.48 3.43 6.24
N SER A 136 -0.62 2.41 6.34
CA SER A 136 0.84 2.60 6.44
C SER A 136 1.42 3.27 5.20
N PHE A 137 0.93 2.89 4.02
CA PHE A 137 1.35 3.49 2.76
C PHE A 137 0.80 4.91 2.60
N TYR A 138 -0.45 5.16 2.99
CA TYR A 138 -1.04 6.50 3.03
C TYR A 138 -0.19 7.46 3.87
N ILE A 139 0.19 7.08 5.09
CA ILE A 139 1.07 7.90 5.94
C ILE A 139 2.45 8.10 5.29
N SER A 140 3.00 7.09 4.63
CA SER A 140 4.28 7.20 3.94
C SER A 140 4.20 8.20 2.77
N VAL A 141 3.08 8.21 2.04
CA VAL A 141 2.80 9.20 0.98
C VAL A 141 2.67 10.61 1.56
N LEU A 142 1.89 10.81 2.63
CA LEU A 142 1.79 12.11 3.29
C LEU A 142 3.13 12.61 3.83
N THR A 143 3.97 11.70 4.34
CA THR A 143 5.31 12.01 4.83
C THR A 143 6.20 12.52 3.69
N GLU A 144 6.15 11.89 2.52
CA GLU A 144 6.88 12.34 1.34
C GLU A 144 6.34 13.68 0.79
N LEU A 145 5.05 13.95 0.99
CA LEU A 145 4.43 15.25 0.69
C LEU A 145 4.70 16.31 1.77
N GLN A 146 5.30 15.94 2.90
CA GLN A 146 5.48 16.79 4.08
C GLN A 146 4.16 17.36 4.63
N ASP A 147 3.03 16.68 4.37
CA ASP A 147 1.72 17.07 4.91
C ASP A 147 1.54 16.53 6.32
N TYR A 148 2.38 17.02 7.23
CA TYR A 148 2.40 16.58 8.62
C TYR A 148 1.10 16.95 9.36
N LYS A 149 0.41 18.01 8.93
CA LYS A 149 -0.86 18.42 9.50
C LYS A 149 -1.92 17.34 9.28
N THR A 150 -2.07 16.83 8.06
CA THR A 150 -3.02 15.74 7.79
C THR A 150 -2.63 14.44 8.49
N ILE A 151 -1.33 14.16 8.67
CA ILE A 151 -0.91 13.01 9.50
C ILE A 151 -1.34 13.18 10.96
N LEU A 152 -1.25 14.40 11.53
CA LEU A 152 -1.72 14.68 12.89
C LEU A 152 -3.24 14.54 13.00
N GLU A 153 -4.01 15.09 12.04
CA GLU A 153 -5.47 14.93 11.98
C GLU A 153 -5.85 13.45 11.91
N TYR A 154 -5.16 12.68 11.06
CA TYR A 154 -5.35 11.24 10.94
C TYR A 154 -5.04 10.49 12.25
N LEU A 155 -3.98 10.89 12.97
CA LEU A 155 -3.63 10.33 14.27
C LEU A 155 -4.74 10.55 15.31
N GLU A 156 -5.33 11.75 15.35
CA GLU A 156 -6.41 12.08 16.29
C GLU A 156 -7.68 11.27 16.02
N GLU A 157 -8.05 11.12 14.74
CA GLU A 157 -9.18 10.27 14.32
C GLU A 157 -8.97 8.79 14.69
N HIS A 158 -7.71 8.33 14.67
CA HIS A 158 -7.34 6.94 14.89
C HIS A 158 -6.60 6.71 16.22
N ARG A 159 -6.76 7.58 17.21
CA ARG A 159 -6.03 7.54 18.50
C ARG A 159 -6.15 6.21 19.24
N ASN A 160 -7.24 5.48 19.02
CA ASN A 160 -7.50 4.18 19.64
C ASN A 160 -6.84 3.01 18.91
N SER A 161 -6.32 3.19 17.69
CA SER A 161 -5.63 2.15 16.92
C SER A 161 -4.48 1.52 17.72
N PRO A 162 -4.32 0.19 17.74
CA PRO A 162 -3.17 -0.44 18.39
C PRO A 162 -1.85 -0.12 17.67
N SER A 163 -1.92 0.19 16.37
CA SER A 163 -0.76 0.35 15.48
C SER A 163 -0.43 1.82 15.20
N ILE A 164 -0.52 2.71 16.20
CA ILE A 164 -0.21 4.14 16.00
C ILE A 164 1.25 4.43 15.62
N ASN A 165 2.16 3.47 15.79
CA ASN A 165 3.60 3.68 15.61
C ASN A 165 3.97 4.22 14.23
N PHE A 166 3.35 3.70 13.17
CA PHE A 166 3.66 4.17 11.81
C PHE A 166 3.13 5.58 11.56
N ILE A 167 2.08 6.01 12.28
CA ILE A 167 1.50 7.35 12.19
C ILE A 167 2.33 8.35 12.98
N VAL A 168 2.71 8.01 14.22
CA VAL A 168 3.44 8.91 15.12
C VAL A 168 4.87 9.15 14.65
N LYS A 169 5.57 8.11 14.20
CA LYS A 169 6.99 8.18 13.85
C LYS A 169 7.37 9.35 12.91
N PRO A 170 6.65 9.61 11.79
CA PRO A 170 6.99 10.74 10.92
C PRO A 170 6.73 12.12 11.52
N ILE A 171 5.85 12.24 12.52
CA ILE A 171 5.45 13.54 13.08
C ILE A 171 5.95 13.79 14.51
N ILE A 172 6.62 12.82 15.14
CA ILE A 172 7.00 12.90 16.55
C ILE A 172 7.90 14.10 16.89
N ASN A 173 8.73 14.55 15.94
CA ASN A 173 9.58 15.73 16.10
C ASN A 173 8.99 17.00 15.47
N ILE A 174 7.84 16.90 14.79
CA ILE A 174 7.07 18.03 14.25
C ILE A 174 6.02 18.50 15.28
N TYR A 175 5.36 17.54 15.94
CA TYR A 175 4.32 17.75 16.95
C TYR A 175 4.64 16.95 18.23
N PRO A 176 5.77 17.21 18.91
CA PRO A 176 6.24 16.39 20.02
C PRO A 176 5.28 16.37 21.19
N GLN A 177 4.68 17.52 21.54
CA GLN A 177 3.76 17.61 22.67
C GLN A 177 2.48 16.79 22.43
N GLN A 178 1.90 16.88 21.24
CA GLN A 178 0.69 16.15 20.86
C GLN A 178 0.96 14.63 20.85
N CYS A 179 2.08 14.22 20.25
CA CYS A 179 2.49 12.81 20.24
C CYS A 179 2.73 12.27 21.66
N PHE A 180 3.37 13.07 22.52
CA PHE A 180 3.58 12.72 23.92
C PHE A 180 2.27 12.52 24.67
N GLU A 181 1.36 13.49 24.65
CA GLU A 181 0.08 13.39 25.38
C GLU A 181 -0.76 12.20 24.88
N LEU A 182 -0.80 11.96 23.57
CA LEU A 182 -1.52 10.82 23.02
C LEU A 182 -0.94 9.49 23.49
N ILE A 183 0.39 9.30 23.38
CA ILE A 183 1.05 8.07 23.83
C ILE A 183 0.87 7.90 25.35
N LYS A 184 1.01 8.98 26.12
CA LYS A 184 0.84 8.97 27.58
C LYS A 184 -0.56 8.49 27.96
N ASN A 185 -1.59 9.15 27.46
CA ASN A 185 -2.98 8.81 27.78
C ASN A 185 -3.35 7.40 27.30
N LYS A 186 -2.90 7.02 26.11
CA LYS A 186 -3.13 5.69 25.55
C LYS A 186 -2.45 4.60 26.36
N THR A 187 -1.18 4.80 26.73
CA THR A 187 -0.39 3.81 27.48
C THR A 187 -0.94 3.63 28.89
N ASP A 188 -1.27 4.72 29.58
CA ASP A 188 -1.78 4.65 30.95
C ASP A 188 -3.10 3.87 30.99
N LYS A 189 -4.07 4.26 30.16
CA LYS A 189 -5.34 3.55 30.03
C LYS A 189 -5.16 2.07 29.67
N PHE A 190 -4.31 1.77 28.68
CA PHE A 190 -4.11 0.40 28.21
C PHE A 190 -3.49 -0.51 29.29
N LEU A 191 -2.55 0.02 30.08
CA LEU A 191 -1.94 -0.73 31.18
C LEU A 191 -2.88 -0.88 32.38
N GLU A 192 -3.81 0.04 32.62
CA GLU A 192 -4.85 -0.13 33.63
C GLU A 192 -5.78 -1.29 33.28
N GLU A 193 -6.22 -1.35 32.02
CA GLU A 193 -7.21 -2.32 31.54
C GLU A 193 -6.62 -3.70 31.23
N ASN A 194 -5.31 -3.82 30.99
CA ASN A 194 -4.69 -5.05 30.49
C ASN A 194 -3.52 -5.55 31.35
N ILE A 195 -3.50 -6.86 31.58
CA ILE A 195 -2.45 -7.57 32.32
C ILE A 195 -1.90 -8.71 31.45
N GLY A 196 -0.57 -8.81 31.36
CA GLY A 196 0.10 -9.89 30.66
C GLY A 196 1.17 -9.42 29.68
N ARG A 197 2.17 -10.26 29.44
CA ARG A 197 3.38 -9.91 28.67
C ARG A 197 3.07 -9.42 27.25
N LYS A 198 2.09 -10.01 26.57
CA LYS A 198 1.63 -9.56 25.23
C LYS A 198 1.21 -8.09 25.23
N TYR A 199 0.43 -7.67 26.23
CA TYR A 199 -0.04 -6.29 26.35
C TYR A 199 1.11 -5.34 26.73
N TYR A 200 2.00 -5.78 27.62
CA TYR A 200 3.16 -4.98 28.00
C TYR A 200 4.10 -4.70 26.83
N GLN A 201 4.29 -5.68 25.93
CA GLN A 201 5.08 -5.49 24.71
C GLN A 201 4.49 -4.41 23.79
N VAL A 202 3.16 -4.37 23.66
CA VAL A 202 2.47 -3.33 22.88
C VAL A 202 2.68 -1.95 23.51
N ALA A 203 2.43 -1.82 24.82
CA ALA A 203 2.61 -0.57 25.56
C ALA A 203 4.06 -0.05 25.49
N VAL A 204 5.03 -0.94 25.69
CA VAL A 204 6.46 -0.63 25.55
C VAL A 204 6.81 -0.21 24.13
N GLY A 205 6.16 -0.80 23.12
CA GLY A 205 6.29 -0.37 21.73
C GLY A 205 5.87 1.09 21.50
N TRP A 206 4.86 1.59 22.20
CA TRP A 206 4.47 3.00 22.15
C TRP A 206 5.44 3.89 22.93
N LEU A 207 5.83 3.49 24.13
CA LEU A 207 6.77 4.24 24.98
C LEU A 207 8.13 4.44 24.30
N ARG A 208 8.60 3.47 23.51
CA ARG A 208 9.84 3.59 22.74
C ARG A 208 9.83 4.75 21.77
N LEU A 209 8.68 5.11 21.20
CA LEU A 209 8.58 6.26 20.31
C LEU A 209 8.96 7.56 21.04
N LEU A 210 8.57 7.70 22.31
CA LEU A 210 8.89 8.90 23.09
C LEU A 210 10.40 9.13 23.27
N MET A 211 11.22 8.09 23.10
CA MET A 211 12.67 8.21 23.16
C MET A 211 13.27 8.92 21.94
N ASP A 212 12.52 8.95 20.82
CA ASP A 212 12.92 9.61 19.58
C ASP A 212 12.61 11.12 19.58
N ILE A 213 11.95 11.63 20.61
CA ILE A 213 11.66 13.05 20.79
C ILE A 213 12.97 13.83 21.00
N GLN A 214 13.17 14.87 20.19
CA GLN A 214 14.33 15.74 20.25
C GLN A 214 14.09 16.99 21.11
N ASP A 215 12.86 17.46 21.23
CA ASP A 215 12.51 18.57 22.10
C ASP A 215 12.87 18.23 23.56
N ALA A 216 13.77 19.01 24.17
CA ALA A 216 14.33 18.71 25.48
C ALA A 216 13.28 18.74 26.60
N SER A 217 12.30 19.65 26.52
CA SER A 217 11.24 19.78 27.52
C SER A 217 10.31 18.57 27.46
N VAL A 218 9.84 18.24 26.25
CA VAL A 218 8.94 17.09 26.06
C VAL A 218 9.67 15.77 26.35
N LYS A 219 10.95 15.65 25.98
CA LYS A 219 11.78 14.48 26.31
C LYS A 219 11.94 14.29 27.82
N SER A 220 12.13 15.37 28.57
CA SER A 220 12.15 15.33 30.03
C SER A 220 10.82 14.82 30.60
N ASN A 221 9.69 15.34 30.10
CA ASN A 221 8.35 14.90 30.47
C ASN A 221 8.12 13.41 30.15
N ALA A 222 8.60 12.93 29.01
CA ALA A 222 8.56 11.51 28.64
C ALA A 222 9.36 10.64 29.63
N GLY A 223 10.57 11.04 30.00
CA GLY A 223 11.37 10.33 31.01
C GLY A 223 10.70 10.29 32.38
N ASN A 224 10.09 11.40 32.81
CA ASN A 224 9.33 11.47 34.05
C ASN A 224 8.11 10.55 34.01
N PHE A 225 7.39 10.51 32.89
CA PHE A 225 6.24 9.62 32.72
C PHE A 225 6.64 8.13 32.77
N ILE A 226 7.72 7.73 32.06
CA ILE A 226 8.25 6.36 32.11
C ILE A 226 8.64 5.97 33.54
N SER A 227 9.26 6.89 34.28
CA SER A 227 9.62 6.69 35.69
C SER A 227 8.40 6.53 36.59
N ALA A 228 7.36 7.35 36.36
CA ALA A 228 6.08 7.25 37.07
C ALA A 228 5.37 5.91 36.80
N LEU A 229 5.37 5.43 35.56
CA LEU A 229 4.81 4.10 35.21
C LEU A 229 5.55 2.97 35.94
N ARG A 230 6.90 3.02 36.00
CA ARG A 230 7.71 2.05 36.74
C ARG A 230 7.33 2.01 38.23
N ALA A 231 7.09 3.18 38.84
CA ALA A 231 6.68 3.28 40.24
C ALA A 231 5.24 2.77 40.44
N LYS A 232 4.28 3.25 39.63
CA LYS A 232 2.85 2.87 39.68
C LYS A 232 2.66 1.36 39.55
N TYR A 233 3.43 0.71 38.67
CA TYR A 233 3.32 -0.72 38.38
C TYR A 233 4.48 -1.55 38.95
N TYR A 234 5.04 -1.16 40.10
CA TYR A 234 6.16 -1.84 40.77
C TYR A 234 5.98 -3.38 40.89
N ASN A 235 4.77 -3.84 41.22
CA ASN A 235 4.42 -5.25 41.40
C ASN A 235 4.33 -6.05 40.08
N ARG A 236 4.39 -5.39 38.92
CA ARG A 236 4.29 -6.03 37.60
C ARG A 236 5.69 -6.32 37.06
N SER A 237 6.35 -7.34 37.60
CA SER A 237 7.72 -7.74 37.21
C SER A 237 7.88 -7.93 35.70
N ALA A 238 6.92 -8.59 35.05
CA ALA A 238 6.94 -8.81 33.61
C ALA A 238 6.91 -7.49 32.80
N LEU A 239 6.18 -6.45 33.25
CA LEU A 239 6.19 -5.15 32.58
C LEU A 239 7.57 -4.49 32.71
N ARG A 240 8.16 -4.54 33.90
CA ARG A 240 9.51 -4.00 34.14
C ARG A 240 10.56 -4.70 33.27
N ASP A 241 10.47 -6.01 33.12
CA ASP A 241 11.39 -6.77 32.25
C ASP A 241 11.27 -6.31 30.80
N GLU A 242 10.05 -6.12 30.28
CA GLU A 242 9.85 -5.64 28.91
C GLU A 242 10.34 -4.17 28.75
N MET A 243 10.13 -3.30 29.75
CA MET A 243 10.67 -1.94 29.74
C MET A 243 12.20 -1.92 29.73
N LYS A 244 12.85 -2.81 30.50
CA LYS A 244 14.32 -2.98 30.50
C LYS A 244 14.83 -3.45 29.15
N LYS A 245 14.22 -4.49 28.58
CA LYS A 245 14.58 -5.02 27.24
C LYS A 245 14.49 -3.95 26.15
N ALA A 246 13.55 -3.03 26.29
CA ALA A 246 13.36 -1.92 25.37
C ALA A 246 14.29 -0.72 25.61
N GLY A 247 15.15 -0.77 26.63
CA GLY A 247 16.05 0.34 26.97
C GLY A 247 15.34 1.56 27.57
N LEU A 248 14.10 1.40 28.05
CA LEU A 248 13.34 2.49 28.67
C LEU A 248 13.80 2.79 30.10
N ILE A 249 14.38 1.78 30.77
CA ILE A 249 14.86 1.87 32.14
C ILE A 249 16.14 1.03 32.31
N GLY A 250 17.01 1.46 33.22
CA GLY A 250 18.11 0.67 33.79
C GLY A 250 17.63 -0.30 34.87
#